data_AF-A0A1E3VW00-F1
#
_entry.id   AF-A0A1E3VW00-F1
#
_cell.length_a   1.000
_cell.length_b   1.000
_cell.length_c   1.000
_cell.angle_alpha   90.00
_cell.angle_beta   90.00
_cell.angle_gamma   90.00
#
_symmetry.space_group_name_H-M   'P 1'
#
loop_
_entity.id
_entity.type
_entity.pdbx_description
1 polymer ?
#
loop_
_entity_poly.entity_id
_entity_poly.type
_entity_poly.pdbx_seq_one_letter_code
_entity_poly.pdbx_strand_id
1 'polypeptide(L)'
;MKASKEEVAGSMGTDADWVLKAMVAVAASDGHLDSREVGLIQQVYEDRTGRKLTADEVARAVDANARGDVLAQFGAASKTLDMETKEEMVRAAYLVLLADDRIAGEERKKLKDISGALQIPEIHFGAILEDLALWLAKIKG
;
A
#
# COMPACT_ATOMS: atom_id res chain seq x y z
N MET A 1 26.91 -16.54 -31.26
CA MET A 1 26.28 -15.36 -30.62
C MET A 1 24.80 -15.34 -30.97
N LYS A 2 23.93 -15.68 -30.02
CA LYS A 2 22.50 -15.42 -30.10
C LYS A 2 22.19 -14.47 -28.96
N ALA A 3 21.79 -13.25 -29.31
CA ALA A 3 21.17 -12.33 -28.37
C ALA A 3 19.82 -12.94 -27.97
N SER A 4 19.74 -13.46 -26.75
CA SER A 4 18.53 -14.05 -26.21
C SER A 4 17.72 -12.96 -25.52
N LYS A 5 16.87 -12.29 -26.30
CA LYS A 5 15.51 -11.89 -25.92
C LYS A 5 15.35 -11.42 -24.45
N GLU A 6 15.96 -10.29 -24.11
CA GLU A 6 15.63 -9.53 -22.90
C GLU A 6 14.34 -8.72 -23.10
N GLU A 7 13.47 -8.83 -22.10
CA GLU A 7 12.60 -7.76 -21.58
C GLU A 7 11.49 -7.21 -22.48
N VAL A 8 10.46 -8.03 -22.72
CA VAL A 8 9.10 -7.49 -22.95
C VAL A 8 8.08 -8.33 -22.20
N ALA A 9 8.10 -8.19 -20.88
CA ALA A 9 6.98 -8.53 -20.01
C ALA A 9 6.91 -7.41 -18.96
N GLY A 10 6.05 -6.41 -19.19
CA GLY A 10 5.65 -5.50 -18.12
C GLY A 10 5.06 -6.37 -17.01
N SER A 11 5.81 -6.56 -15.94
CA SER A 11 5.50 -7.54 -14.90
C SER A 11 4.10 -7.28 -14.36
N MET A 12 3.24 -8.29 -14.41
CA MET A 12 2.14 -8.36 -13.45
C MET A 12 2.78 -8.21 -12.08
N GLY A 13 2.57 -7.05 -11.43
CA GLY A 13 3.14 -6.79 -10.10
C GLY A 13 2.68 -7.89 -9.16
N THR A 14 3.61 -8.44 -8.38
CA THR A 14 3.28 -9.40 -7.33
C THR A 14 2.31 -8.77 -6.33
N ASP A 15 1.57 -9.59 -5.57
CA ASP A 15 0.64 -9.07 -4.55
C ASP A 15 1.34 -8.11 -3.58
N ALA A 16 2.59 -8.42 -3.23
CA ALA A 16 3.43 -7.55 -2.43
C ALA A 16 3.71 -6.20 -3.12
N ASP A 17 3.89 -6.14 -4.43
CA ASP A 17 4.10 -4.87 -5.14
C ASP A 17 2.85 -3.97 -5.06
N TRP A 18 1.65 -4.56 -5.06
CA TRP A 18 0.40 -3.83 -4.83
C TRP A 18 0.28 -3.34 -3.39
N VAL A 19 0.71 -4.12 -2.41
CA VAL A 19 0.79 -3.71 -1.00
C VAL A 19 1.70 -2.50 -0.84
N LEU A 20 2.93 -2.55 -1.38
CA LEU A 20 3.86 -1.41 -1.36
C LEU A 20 3.25 -0.17 -2.01
N LYS A 21 2.59 -0.37 -3.15
CA LYS A 21 1.95 0.73 -3.88
C LYS A 21 0.88 1.44 -3.05
N ALA A 22 0.07 0.69 -2.31
CA ALA A 22 -0.95 1.23 -1.41
C ALA A 22 -0.32 2.00 -0.24
N MET A 23 0.73 1.47 0.38
CA MET A 23 1.47 2.14 1.45
C MET A 23 2.06 3.47 1.00
N VAL A 24 2.71 3.50 -0.16
CA VAL A 24 3.29 4.74 -0.71
C VAL A 24 2.21 5.72 -1.12
N ALA A 25 1.06 5.25 -1.62
CA ALA A 25 -0.03 6.12 -2.05
C ALA A 25 -0.66 6.94 -0.90
N VAL A 26 -0.59 6.44 0.33
CA VAL A 26 -1.06 7.16 1.52
C VAL A 26 0.03 8.02 2.15
N ALA A 27 1.27 7.53 2.21
CA ALA A 27 2.37 8.26 2.83
C ALA A 27 2.86 9.44 1.97
N ALA A 28 3.03 9.24 0.66
CA ALA A 28 3.54 10.26 -0.25
C ALA A 28 2.41 11.11 -0.87
N SER A 29 1.38 11.46 -0.09
CA SER A 29 0.22 12.16 -0.65
C SER A 29 0.55 13.57 -1.15
N ASP A 30 1.63 14.18 -0.67
CA ASP A 30 2.19 15.46 -1.13
C ASP A 30 3.41 15.30 -2.06
N GLY A 31 3.72 14.05 -2.44
CA GLY A 31 4.81 13.71 -3.34
C GLY A 31 6.19 13.55 -2.68
N HIS A 32 6.29 13.62 -1.35
CA HIS A 32 7.57 13.47 -0.65
C HIS A 32 7.46 12.42 0.47
N LEU A 33 8.59 11.79 0.80
CA LEU A 33 8.75 10.97 2.00
C LEU A 33 10.02 11.37 2.72
N ASP A 34 9.94 11.56 4.03
CA ASP A 34 11.12 11.69 4.89
C ASP A 34 11.71 10.32 5.26
N SER A 35 12.90 10.30 5.86
CA SER A 35 13.59 9.05 6.21
C SER A 35 12.83 8.20 7.24
N ARG A 36 12.00 8.80 8.10
CA ARG A 36 11.19 8.08 9.09
C ARG A 36 10.03 7.39 8.40
N GLU A 37 9.38 8.06 7.45
CA GLU A 37 8.30 7.47 6.65
C GLU A 37 8.80 6.32 5.78
N VAL A 38 9.99 6.47 5.17
CA VAL A 38 10.64 5.38 4.43
C VAL A 38 10.92 4.18 5.35
N GLY A 39 11.50 4.43 6.54
CA GLY A 39 11.77 3.37 7.51
C GLY A 39 10.50 2.64 7.96
N LEU A 40 9.41 3.38 8.19
CA LEU A 40 8.11 2.81 8.54
C LEU A 40 7.54 1.95 7.41
N ILE A 41 7.58 2.42 6.17
CA ILE A 41 7.12 1.65 5.02
C ILE A 41 7.91 0.35 4.90
N GLN A 42 9.24 0.39 5.06
CA GLN A 42 10.06 -0.82 5.02
C GLN A 42 9.67 -1.81 6.11
N GLN A 43 9.48 -1.32 7.34
CA GLN A 43 9.09 -2.16 8.48
C GLN A 43 7.72 -2.81 8.28
N VAL A 44 6.69 -2.00 7.99
CA VAL A 44 5.33 -2.52 7.77
C VAL A 44 5.31 -3.49 6.60
N TYR A 45 6.04 -3.20 5.52
CA TYR A 45 6.08 -4.10 4.38
C TYR A 45 6.72 -5.45 4.72
N GLU A 46 7.81 -5.47 5.48
CA GLU A 46 8.44 -6.71 5.95
C GLU A 46 7.50 -7.50 6.86
N ASP A 47 6.85 -6.84 7.82
CA ASP A 47 5.93 -7.48 8.76
C ASP A 47 4.71 -8.11 8.06
N ARG A 48 4.25 -7.50 6.96
CA ARG A 48 3.05 -7.94 6.23
C ARG A 48 3.33 -8.93 5.11
N THR A 49 4.49 -8.84 4.47
CA THR A 49 4.80 -9.64 3.27
C THR A 49 5.94 -10.65 3.49
N GLY A 50 6.69 -10.52 4.58
CA GLY A 50 7.92 -11.29 4.84
C GLY A 50 9.10 -10.90 3.95
N ARG A 51 8.96 -9.88 3.10
CA ARG A 51 9.99 -9.41 2.16
C ARG A 51 10.60 -8.10 2.64
N LYS A 52 11.91 -7.95 2.46
CA LYS A 52 12.60 -6.69 2.77
C LYS A 52 12.54 -5.73 1.58
N LEU A 53 12.47 -4.44 1.87
CA LEU A 53 12.64 -3.37 0.92
C LEU A 53 13.90 -2.56 1.22
N THR A 54 14.58 -2.17 0.17
CA THR A 54 15.61 -1.12 0.19
C THR A 54 14.96 0.27 0.09
N ALA A 55 15.67 1.30 0.55
CA ALA A 55 15.20 2.68 0.41
C ALA A 55 15.02 3.07 -1.07
N ASP A 56 15.87 2.55 -1.96
CA ASP A 56 15.78 2.77 -3.41
C ASP A 56 14.51 2.16 -4.01
N GLU A 57 14.05 1.00 -3.51
CA GLU A 57 12.78 0.39 -3.95
C GLU A 57 11.58 1.24 -3.53
N VAL A 58 11.61 1.81 -2.32
CA VAL A 58 10.58 2.74 -1.86
C VAL A 58 10.58 4.01 -2.71
N ALA A 59 11.76 4.60 -2.96
CA ALA A 59 11.89 5.79 -3.81
C ALA A 59 11.35 5.55 -5.24
N ARG A 60 11.68 4.41 -5.84
CA ARG A 60 11.12 4.03 -7.16
C ARG A 60 9.59 3.90 -7.14
N ALA A 61 9.03 3.36 -6.06
CA ALA A 61 7.58 3.25 -5.91
C ALA A 61 6.91 4.63 -5.75
N VAL A 62 7.54 5.56 -5.02
CA VAL A 62 7.09 6.97 -4.92
C VAL A 62 7.07 7.61 -6.31
N ASP A 63 8.18 7.53 -7.05
CA ASP A 63 8.27 8.13 -8.39
C ASP A 63 7.28 7.51 -9.37
N ALA A 64 6.98 6.22 -9.24
CA ALA A 64 5.98 5.55 -10.07
C ALA A 64 4.56 6.03 -9.74
N ASN A 65 4.25 6.22 -8.44
CA ASN A 65 2.97 6.75 -8.00
C ASN A 65 2.77 8.21 -8.42
N ALA A 66 3.81 9.05 -8.34
CA ALA A 66 3.74 10.46 -8.73
C ALA A 66 3.48 10.65 -10.24
N ARG A 67 3.86 9.67 -11.08
CA ARG A 67 3.72 9.73 -12.54
C ARG A 67 2.36 9.27 -13.08
N GLY A 68 1.47 8.74 -12.25
CA GLY A 68 0.23 8.14 -12.71
C GLY A 68 -0.97 8.36 -11.80
N ASP A 69 -2.16 8.05 -12.30
CA ASP A 69 -3.36 8.00 -11.49
C ASP A 69 -3.40 6.66 -10.73
N VAL A 70 -2.92 6.70 -9.48
CA VAL A 70 -2.84 5.52 -8.62
C VAL A 70 -4.21 4.90 -8.34
N LEU A 71 -5.27 5.70 -8.23
CA LEU A 71 -6.62 5.21 -7.98
C LEU A 71 -7.17 4.50 -9.21
N ALA A 72 -6.95 5.05 -10.40
CA ALA A 72 -7.32 4.38 -11.65
C ALA A 72 -6.59 3.03 -11.80
N GLN A 73 -5.31 2.97 -11.39
CA GLN A 73 -4.52 1.73 -11.42
C GLN A 73 -5.06 0.69 -10.42
N PHE A 74 -5.44 1.09 -9.21
CA PHE A 74 -6.13 0.19 -8.27
C PHE A 74 -7.47 -0.30 -8.80
N GLY A 75 -8.26 0.58 -9.43
CA GLY A 75 -9.52 0.19 -10.07
C GLY A 75 -9.36 -0.76 -11.26
N ALA A 76 -8.25 -0.68 -11.98
CA ALA A 76 -7.93 -1.66 -13.02
C ALA A 76 -7.53 -3.01 -12.41
N ALA A 77 -6.67 -3.00 -11.39
CA ALA A 77 -6.17 -4.19 -10.72
C ALA A 77 -7.23 -4.90 -9.86
N SER A 78 -8.23 -4.17 -9.36
CA SER A 78 -9.30 -4.74 -8.52
C SER A 78 -10.04 -5.90 -9.18
N LYS A 79 -10.05 -5.95 -10.51
CA LYS A 79 -10.73 -7.00 -11.29
C LYS A 79 -9.99 -8.33 -11.26
N THR A 80 -8.69 -8.32 -10.96
CA THR A 80 -7.81 -9.51 -11.00
C THR A 80 -7.29 -9.89 -9.62
N LEU A 81 -7.20 -8.94 -8.69
CA LEU A 81 -6.78 -9.21 -7.30
C LEU A 81 -7.88 -9.97 -6.54
N ASP A 82 -7.46 -10.93 -5.72
CA ASP A 82 -8.34 -11.57 -4.75
C ASP A 82 -8.68 -10.62 -3.59
N MET A 83 -9.65 -11.02 -2.76
CA MET A 83 -10.07 -10.20 -1.63
C MET A 83 -8.98 -10.09 -0.56
N GLU A 84 -8.23 -11.16 -0.32
CA GLU A 84 -7.17 -11.20 0.69
C GLU A 84 -6.10 -10.13 0.40
N THR A 85 -5.63 -10.04 -0.85
CA THR A 85 -4.65 -9.04 -1.26
C THR A 85 -5.21 -7.62 -1.16
N LYS A 86 -6.47 -7.42 -1.54
CA LYS A 86 -7.13 -6.10 -1.42
C LYS A 86 -7.23 -5.65 0.04
N GLU A 87 -7.61 -6.54 0.94
CA GLU A 87 -7.63 -6.26 2.37
C GLU A 87 -6.23 -5.95 2.88
N GLU A 88 -5.22 -6.70 2.43
CA GLU A 88 -3.83 -6.51 2.84
C GLU A 88 -3.28 -5.15 2.42
N MET A 89 -3.60 -4.70 1.20
CA MET A 89 -3.28 -3.35 0.73
C MET A 89 -3.87 -2.28 1.66
N VAL A 90 -5.11 -2.45 2.11
CA VAL A 90 -5.77 -1.50 3.04
C VAL A 90 -5.15 -1.55 4.44
N ARG A 91 -4.89 -2.75 4.97
CA ARG A 91 -4.26 -2.92 6.29
C ARG A 91 -2.87 -2.29 6.34
N ALA A 92 -2.03 -2.59 5.37
CA ALA A 92 -0.67 -2.05 5.31
C ALA A 92 -0.67 -0.52 5.16
N ALA A 93 -1.53 0.03 4.30
CA ALA A 93 -1.70 1.47 4.15
C ALA A 93 -2.19 2.13 5.46
N TYR A 94 -3.14 1.51 6.16
CA TYR A 94 -3.61 2.02 7.46
C TYR A 94 -2.50 2.04 8.52
N LEU A 95 -1.68 0.99 8.61
CA LEU A 95 -0.57 0.92 9.57
C LEU A 95 0.46 2.03 9.34
N VAL A 96 0.73 2.38 8.08
CA VAL A 96 1.62 3.49 7.73
C VAL A 96 1.05 4.83 8.20
N LEU A 97 -0.25 5.05 8.04
CA LEU A 97 -0.90 6.28 8.51
C LEU A 97 -0.94 6.39 10.05
N LEU A 98 -0.90 5.26 10.76
CA LEU A 98 -1.03 5.25 12.22
C LEU A 98 0.30 5.50 12.96
N ALA A 99 1.42 5.72 12.28
CA ALA A 99 2.73 5.84 12.94
C ALA A 99 2.77 6.89 14.07
N ASP A 100 2.05 8.00 13.92
CA ASP A 100 1.99 9.07 14.92
C ASP A 100 0.73 9.01 15.81
N ASP A 101 0.06 7.84 15.89
CA ASP A 101 -1.18 7.59 16.64
C ASP A 101 -2.33 8.56 16.29
N ARG A 102 -2.25 9.23 15.13
CA ARG A 102 -3.25 10.14 14.61
C ARG A 102 -3.32 9.99 13.09
N ILE A 103 -4.55 9.93 12.58
CA ILE A 103 -4.82 9.95 11.14
C ILE A 103 -5.59 11.24 10.85
N ALA A 104 -5.01 12.10 10.01
CA ALA A 104 -5.65 13.32 9.54
C ALA A 104 -6.88 13.02 8.67
N GLY A 105 -7.79 13.98 8.54
CA GLY A 105 -9.00 13.83 7.74
C GLY A 105 -8.72 13.48 6.27
N GLU A 106 -7.70 14.12 5.68
CA GLU A 106 -7.28 13.86 4.30
C GLU A 106 -6.65 12.47 4.12
N GLU A 107 -5.85 12.00 5.07
CA GLU A 107 -5.27 10.65 5.07
C GLU A 107 -6.36 9.58 5.15
N ARG A 108 -7.35 9.79 6.04
CA ARG A 108 -8.50 8.89 6.15
C ARG A 108 -9.33 8.87 4.87
N LYS A 109 -9.53 10.03 4.25
CA LYS A 109 -10.23 10.14 2.97
C LYS A 109 -9.46 9.40 1.86
N LYS A 110 -8.14 9.57 1.78
CA LYS A 110 -7.29 8.87 0.82
C LYS A 110 -7.38 7.35 0.97
N LEU A 111 -7.33 6.85 2.21
CA LEU A 111 -7.49 5.42 2.48
C LEU A 111 -8.87 4.90 2.05
N LYS A 112 -9.93 5.69 2.29
CA LYS A 112 -11.29 5.38 1.81
C LYS A 112 -11.37 5.36 0.28
N ASP A 113 -10.73 6.31 -0.40
CA ASP A 113 -10.68 6.37 -1.86
C ASP A 113 -9.96 5.15 -2.46
N ILE A 114 -8.85 4.72 -1.82
CA ILE A 114 -8.14 3.48 -2.20
C ILE A 114 -9.05 2.27 -2.02
N SER A 115 -9.72 2.13 -0.88
CA SER A 115 -10.68 1.04 -0.63
C SER A 115 -11.80 1.02 -1.68
N GLY A 116 -12.32 2.20 -2.05
CA GLY A 116 -13.33 2.35 -3.09
C GLY A 116 -12.81 1.93 -4.47
N ALA A 117 -11.58 2.33 -4.83
CA ALA A 117 -10.92 1.91 -6.06
C ALA A 117 -10.70 0.39 -6.11
N LEU A 118 -10.36 -0.24 -4.98
CA LEU A 118 -10.24 -1.70 -4.86
C LEU A 118 -11.59 -2.45 -4.87
N GLN A 119 -12.70 -1.71 -4.92
CA GLN A 119 -14.06 -2.24 -4.88
C GLN A 119 -14.36 -3.03 -3.59
N ILE A 120 -13.74 -2.64 -2.48
CA ILE A 120 -14.03 -3.19 -1.16
C ILE A 120 -15.31 -2.49 -0.65
N PRO A 121 -16.37 -3.24 -0.29
CA PRO A 121 -17.60 -2.65 0.26
C PRO A 121 -17.33 -1.85 1.53
N GLU A 122 -18.06 -0.76 1.76
CA GLU A 122 -17.84 0.14 2.91
C GLU A 122 -17.98 -0.58 4.27
N ILE A 123 -18.92 -1.52 4.39
CA ILE A 123 -19.08 -2.35 5.58
C ILE A 123 -17.83 -3.19 5.83
N HIS A 124 -17.27 -3.77 4.76
CA HIS A 124 -16.07 -4.60 4.82
C HIS A 124 -14.84 -3.77 5.17
N PHE A 125 -14.72 -2.58 4.57
CA PHE A 125 -13.69 -1.60 4.93
C PHE A 125 -13.73 -1.25 6.42
N GLY A 126 -14.92 -0.96 6.96
CA GLY A 126 -15.09 -0.70 8.39
C GLY A 126 -14.62 -1.86 9.27
N ALA A 127 -14.98 -3.10 8.90
CA ALA A 127 -14.58 -4.31 9.62
C ALA A 127 -13.05 -4.53 9.61
N ILE A 128 -12.36 -4.26 8.49
CA ILE A 128 -10.89 -4.35 8.42
C ILE A 128 -10.26 -3.40 9.45
N LEU A 129 -10.72 -2.15 9.50
CA LEU A 129 -10.15 -1.15 10.39
C LEU A 129 -10.42 -1.46 11.87
N GLU A 130 -11.62 -1.94 12.17
CA GLU A 130 -12.00 -2.35 13.53
C GLU A 130 -11.15 -3.53 14.02
N ASP A 131 -11.01 -4.57 13.22
CA ASP A 131 -10.18 -5.74 13.55
C ASP A 131 -8.72 -5.34 13.80
N LEU A 132 -8.17 -4.48 12.93
CA LEU A 132 -6.81 -3.99 13.06
C LEU A 132 -6.61 -3.12 14.30
N ALA A 133 -7.58 -2.25 14.64
CA ALA A 133 -7.56 -1.45 15.86
C ALA A 133 -7.60 -2.33 17.12
N LEU A 134 -8.44 -3.38 17.12
CA LEU A 134 -8.51 -4.35 18.22
C LEU A 134 -7.20 -5.14 18.37
N TRP A 135 -6.57 -5.53 17.26
CA TRP A 135 -5.26 -6.19 17.27
C TRP A 135 -4.17 -5.28 17.84
N LEU A 136 -4.11 -4.02 17.42
CA LEU A 136 -3.15 -3.04 17.94
C LEU A 136 -3.33 -2.79 19.44
N ALA A 137 -4.58 -2.70 19.91
CA ALA A 137 -4.88 -2.53 21.33
C ALA A 137 -4.38 -3.72 22.18
N LYS A 138 -4.39 -4.95 21.63
CA LYS A 138 -3.87 -6.14 22.31
C LYS A 138 -2.35 -6.21 22.38
N ILE A 139 -1.64 -5.58 21.44
CA ILE A 139 -0.17 -5.59 21.41
C ILE A 139 0.41 -4.45 22.25
N LYS A 140 -0.28 -3.30 22.29
CA LYS A 140 0.13 -2.13 23.06
C LYS A 140 -0.30 -2.18 24.54
N GLY A 141 -1.28 -3.02 24.90
CA GLY A 141 -1.80 -3.19 26.27
C GLY A 141 -1.13 -4.33 27.02
#